data_AF-A0A2S6RFS7-F1
#
_entry.id   AF-A0A2S6RFS7-F1
#
_cell.length_a   1.000
_cell.length_b   1.000
_cell.length_c   1.000
_cell.angle_alpha   90.00
_cell.angle_beta   90.00
_cell.angle_gamma   90.00
#
_symmetry.space_group_name_H-M   'P 1'
#
loop_
_entity.id
_entity.type
_entity.pdbx_description
1 polymer ?
#
loop_
_entity_poly.entity_id
_entity_poly.type
_entity_poly.pdbx_seq_one_letter_code
_entity_poly.pdbx_strand_id
1 'polypeptide(L)'
;SDTLNCHHCGYYQRPPESCPECKVEGKLAACGPGVERVAEEAAALFPNARSEIVTSDTIAGPDEAAGFIGRIEKHEIDLLIGTQIIAKGHHFPLLTLVGVIDADLGLAGGDLRAAERTYQLLHQVAGRAGRAQLAGRVLLQTYMPEHPVMAALCSGEREAFLTREAEAREQHGQPPSGRLAAVILSGRHEASVAGTARALARLARNSLPRDSGIDILGPAPAPLALLRGRYRYRLLIKCARAVLLQPWLRAWLDELDPPSRVTLRVDVDPYSFL
;
A
#
# COMPACT_ATOMS: atom_id res chain seq x y z
N SER A 1 -23.86 -7.60 13.75
CA SER A 1 -22.80 -8.06 14.66
C SER A 1 -21.48 -7.70 14.02
N ASP A 2 -20.84 -6.63 14.47
CA ASP A 2 -19.64 -6.12 13.79
C ASP A 2 -18.45 -7.04 14.05
N THR A 3 -17.83 -7.53 12.98
CA THR A 3 -16.66 -8.41 13.00
C THR A 3 -15.58 -7.83 12.12
N LEU A 4 -14.36 -7.73 12.64
CA LEU A 4 -13.16 -7.45 11.86
C LEU A 4 -12.80 -8.70 11.06
N ASN A 5 -12.83 -8.59 9.74
CA ASN A 5 -12.50 -9.69 8.83
C ASN A 5 -11.15 -9.42 8.15
N CYS A 6 -10.24 -10.39 8.25
CA CYS A 6 -8.99 -10.35 7.51
C CYS A 6 -9.24 -10.87 6.08
N HIS A 7 -9.27 -9.98 5.09
CA HIS A 7 -9.42 -10.34 3.66
C HIS A 7 -8.29 -11.24 3.12
N HIS A 8 -7.16 -11.32 3.83
CA HIS A 8 -6.02 -12.11 3.42
C HIS A 8 -6.09 -13.57 3.85
N CYS A 9 -6.64 -13.86 5.03
CA CYS A 9 -6.66 -15.22 5.58
C CYS A 9 -8.04 -15.74 5.98
N GLY A 10 -9.07 -14.89 5.95
CA GLY A 10 -10.42 -15.24 6.36
C GLY A 10 -10.62 -15.31 7.88
N TYR A 11 -9.60 -14.97 8.68
CA TYR A 11 -9.73 -14.84 10.13
C TYR A 11 -10.70 -13.71 10.46
N TYR A 12 -11.57 -13.94 11.45
CA TYR A 12 -12.50 -12.93 11.94
C TYR A 12 -12.41 -12.82 13.45
N GLN A 13 -12.58 -11.60 13.96
CA GLN A 13 -12.68 -11.33 15.40
C GLN A 13 -13.67 -10.19 15.66
N ARG A 14 -14.11 -10.01 16.90
CA ARG A 14 -14.85 -8.78 17.27
C ARG A 14 -13.87 -7.60 17.41
N PRO A 15 -14.28 -6.37 17.07
CA PRO A 15 -13.50 -5.19 17.42
C PRO A 15 -13.25 -5.14 18.93
N PRO A 16 -12.03 -4.83 19.40
CA PRO A 16 -11.78 -4.64 20.83
C PRO A 16 -12.50 -3.38 21.34
N GLU A 17 -13.01 -3.43 22.58
CA GLU A 17 -13.74 -2.30 23.19
C GLU A 17 -12.81 -1.15 23.63
N SER A 18 -11.54 -1.49 23.92
CA SER A 18 -10.48 -0.55 24.31
C SER A 18 -9.25 -0.72 23.43
N CYS A 19 -8.52 0.38 23.23
CA CYS A 19 -7.23 0.32 22.54
C CYS A 19 -6.26 -0.61 23.31
N PRO A 20 -5.67 -1.62 22.66
CA PRO A 20 -4.80 -2.58 23.34
C PRO A 20 -3.54 -1.94 23.94
N GLU A 21 -3.11 -0.79 23.41
CA GLU A 21 -1.92 -0.05 23.81
C GLU A 21 -2.21 0.98 24.93
N CYS A 22 -3.11 1.94 24.69
CA CYS A 22 -3.39 3.02 25.66
C CYS A 22 -4.58 2.76 26.60
N LYS A 23 -5.31 1.64 26.41
CA LYS A 23 -6.47 1.20 27.21
C LYS A 23 -7.67 2.15 27.23
N VAL A 24 -7.67 3.21 26.41
CA VAL A 24 -8.81 4.12 26.31
C VAL A 24 -9.95 3.44 25.56
N GLU A 25 -11.12 3.41 26.18
CA GLU A 25 -12.38 2.89 25.60
C GLU A 25 -13.01 3.89 24.63
N GLY A 26 -13.74 3.39 23.62
CA GLY A 26 -14.57 4.21 22.74
C GLY A 26 -13.81 5.17 21.81
N LYS A 27 -12.48 5.08 21.75
CA LYS A 27 -11.63 5.88 20.83
C LYS A 27 -11.18 5.13 19.59
N LEU A 28 -11.52 3.84 19.48
CA LEU A 28 -11.30 3.06 18.27
C LEU A 28 -12.38 3.41 17.25
N ALA A 29 -11.96 3.97 16.12
CA ALA A 29 -12.81 4.19 14.95
C ALA A 29 -12.35 3.26 13.83
N ALA A 30 -13.29 2.78 13.02
CA ALA A 30 -12.93 2.14 11.75
C ALA A 30 -12.17 3.16 10.89
N CYS A 31 -10.96 2.82 10.46
CA CYS A 31 -10.20 3.64 9.52
C CYS A 31 -10.84 3.55 8.14
N GLY A 32 -11.06 4.71 7.51
CA GLY A 32 -11.76 4.80 6.25
C GLY A 32 -13.26 4.66 6.44
N PRO A 33 -14.08 5.68 6.13
CA PRO A 33 -15.43 5.35 5.70
C PRO A 33 -15.26 4.49 4.44
N GLY A 34 -15.76 3.25 4.48
CA GLY A 34 -15.96 2.49 3.24
C GLY A 34 -16.71 3.37 2.24
N VAL A 35 -16.54 3.10 0.94
CA VAL A 35 -17.24 3.86 -0.12
C VAL A 35 -18.74 3.91 0.16
N GLU A 36 -19.26 2.85 0.77
CA GLU A 36 -20.63 2.68 1.25
C GLU A 36 -20.99 3.73 2.30
N ARG A 37 -20.15 3.94 3.32
CA ARG A 37 -20.40 4.92 4.38
C ARG A 37 -20.33 6.35 3.85
N VAL A 38 -19.39 6.64 2.94
CA VAL A 38 -19.33 7.94 2.26
C VAL A 38 -20.62 8.17 1.47
N ALA A 39 -21.14 7.13 0.81
CA ALA A 39 -22.38 7.22 0.06
C ALA A 39 -23.62 7.41 0.94
N GLU A 40 -23.69 6.74 2.09
CA GLU A 40 -24.76 6.95 3.07
C GLU A 40 -24.78 8.39 3.60
N GLU A 41 -23.62 8.91 4.00
CA GLU A 41 -23.49 10.29 4.49
C GLU A 41 -23.79 11.31 3.36
N ALA A 42 -23.33 11.03 2.14
CA ALA A 42 -23.62 11.88 0.98
C ALA A 42 -25.11 11.89 0.62
N ALA A 43 -25.79 10.75 0.68
CA ALA A 43 -27.23 10.66 0.40
C ALA A 43 -28.06 11.46 1.43
N ALA A 44 -27.63 11.46 2.69
CA ALA A 44 -28.27 12.26 3.74
C ALA A 44 -28.05 13.78 3.55
N LEU A 45 -26.84 14.19 3.16
CA LEU A 45 -26.48 15.61 2.95
C LEU A 45 -26.98 16.18 1.62
N PHE A 46 -27.06 15.34 0.58
CA PHE A 46 -27.42 15.72 -0.78
C PHE A 46 -28.55 14.84 -1.32
N PRO A 47 -29.77 14.90 -0.73
CA PRO A 47 -30.87 13.99 -1.08
C PRO A 47 -31.37 14.12 -2.52
N ASN A 48 -31.08 15.24 -3.19
CA ASN A 48 -31.47 15.50 -4.57
C ASN A 48 -30.35 15.22 -5.59
N ALA A 49 -29.14 14.89 -5.14
CA ALA A 49 -28.03 14.60 -6.04
C ALA A 49 -28.13 13.16 -6.58
N ARG A 50 -27.98 13.00 -7.89
CA ARG A 50 -27.87 11.68 -8.52
C ARG A 50 -26.48 11.14 -8.25
N SER A 51 -26.35 10.38 -7.16
CA SER A 51 -25.09 9.79 -6.73
C SER A 51 -24.93 8.37 -7.29
N GLU A 52 -23.72 8.00 -7.67
CA GLU A 52 -23.39 6.65 -8.11
C GLU A 52 -22.13 6.16 -7.39
N ILE A 53 -22.25 4.98 -6.76
CA ILE A 53 -21.13 4.28 -6.14
C ILE A 53 -20.44 3.47 -7.21
N VAL A 54 -19.12 3.58 -7.28
CA VAL A 54 -18.34 2.76 -8.19
C VAL A 54 -17.08 2.20 -7.56
N THR A 55 -16.95 0.90 -7.69
CA THR A 55 -15.79 0.11 -7.28
C THR A 55 -15.24 -0.67 -8.47
N SER A 56 -14.04 -1.20 -8.32
CA SER A 56 -13.40 -2.09 -9.29
C SER A 56 -14.27 -3.30 -9.66
N ASP A 57 -15.15 -3.73 -8.74
CA ASP A 57 -15.96 -4.94 -8.87
C ASP A 57 -17.34 -4.67 -9.49
N THR A 58 -17.79 -3.41 -9.52
CA THR A 58 -19.11 -3.01 -10.04
C THR A 58 -19.14 -2.74 -11.55
N ILE A 59 -18.00 -2.63 -12.21
CA ILE A 59 -17.92 -2.51 -13.68
C ILE A 59 -17.25 -3.78 -14.21
N ALA A 60 -18.06 -4.76 -14.61
CA ALA A 60 -17.59 -6.10 -14.95
C ALA A 60 -17.21 -6.25 -16.44
N GLY A 61 -17.51 -5.27 -17.31
CA GLY A 61 -17.19 -5.37 -18.73
C GLY A 61 -17.10 -4.05 -19.52
N PRO A 62 -16.59 -4.10 -20.76
CA PRO A 62 -16.42 -2.92 -21.63
C PRO A 62 -17.72 -2.17 -21.92
N ASP A 63 -18.83 -2.90 -22.10
CA ASP A 63 -20.14 -2.30 -22.42
C ASP A 63 -20.73 -1.56 -21.21
N GLU A 64 -20.58 -2.12 -20.01
CA GLU A 64 -20.99 -1.45 -18.76
C GLU A 64 -20.16 -0.19 -18.52
N ALA A 65 -18.85 -0.26 -18.78
CA ALA A 65 -17.97 0.89 -18.69
C ALA A 65 -18.38 1.99 -19.68
N ALA A 66 -18.68 1.64 -20.94
CA ALA A 66 -19.13 2.57 -21.95
C ALA A 66 -20.49 3.21 -21.59
N GLY A 67 -21.42 2.40 -21.08
CA GLY A 67 -22.72 2.89 -20.60
C GLY A 67 -22.57 3.87 -19.43
N PHE A 68 -21.72 3.55 -18.46
CA PHE A 68 -21.40 4.42 -17.33
C PHE A 68 -20.78 5.75 -17.77
N ILE A 69 -19.80 5.71 -18.68
CA ILE A 69 -19.18 6.93 -19.25
C ILE A 69 -20.24 7.79 -19.95
N GLY A 70 -21.14 7.17 -20.73
CA GLY A 70 -22.23 7.88 -21.40
C GLY A 70 -23.18 8.58 -20.43
N ARG A 71 -23.45 8.00 -19.25
CA ARG A 71 -24.25 8.67 -18.20
C ARG A 71 -23.54 9.90 -17.63
N ILE A 72 -22.23 9.83 -17.39
CA ILE A 72 -21.46 10.99 -16.93
C ILE A 72 -21.47 12.10 -17.98
N GLU A 73 -21.23 11.76 -19.26
CA GLU A 73 -21.21 12.72 -20.36
C GLU A 73 -22.56 13.40 -20.58
N LYS A 74 -23.67 12.67 -20.40
CA LYS A 74 -25.04 13.20 -20.45
C LYS A 74 -25.45 13.95 -19.19
N HIS A 75 -24.55 14.09 -18.21
CA HIS A 75 -24.84 14.71 -16.93
C HIS A 75 -26.04 14.03 -16.23
N GLU A 76 -26.06 12.70 -16.25
CA GLU A 76 -27.04 11.88 -15.52
C GLU A 76 -26.58 11.58 -14.08
N ILE A 77 -25.33 11.93 -13.75
CA ILE A 77 -24.69 11.71 -12.46
C ILE A 77 -24.11 13.04 -11.97
N ASP A 78 -24.44 13.41 -10.73
CA ASP A 78 -23.98 14.63 -10.07
C ASP A 78 -22.82 14.36 -9.10
N LEU A 79 -22.81 13.17 -8.46
CA LEU A 79 -21.82 12.80 -7.46
C LEU A 79 -21.30 11.38 -7.69
N LEU A 80 -19.99 11.24 -7.86
CA LEU A 80 -19.31 9.95 -8.02
C LEU A 80 -18.55 9.61 -6.74
N ILE A 81 -18.79 8.42 -6.20
CA ILE A 81 -18.16 7.95 -4.96
C ILE A 81 -17.49 6.62 -5.25
N GLY A 82 -16.17 6.51 -5.10
CA GLY A 82 -15.46 5.29 -5.49
C GLY A 82 -14.01 5.17 -5.07
N THR A 83 -13.46 3.96 -5.17
CA THR A 83 -12.05 3.66 -4.90
C THR A 83 -11.21 3.72 -6.17
N GLN A 84 -10.21 4.61 -6.27
CA GLN A 84 -9.06 4.70 -7.21
C GLN A 84 -9.25 4.41 -8.73
N ILE A 85 -10.39 3.91 -9.14
CA ILE A 85 -10.81 3.42 -10.44
C ILE A 85 -12.10 4.18 -10.66
N ILE A 86 -12.13 5.15 -11.56
CA ILE A 86 -12.45 4.93 -12.98
C ILE A 86 -11.72 5.99 -13.81
N ALA A 87 -11.58 5.78 -15.11
CA ALA A 87 -11.18 6.77 -16.10
C ALA A 87 -9.67 7.08 -16.18
N LYS A 88 -8.81 6.06 -16.26
CA LYS A 88 -7.61 6.25 -17.09
C LYS A 88 -8.10 6.44 -18.53
N GLY A 89 -7.82 7.59 -19.14
CA GLY A 89 -8.10 7.85 -20.55
C GLY A 89 -9.46 8.49 -20.89
N HIS A 90 -10.35 8.72 -19.92
CA HIS A 90 -11.62 9.43 -20.16
C HIS A 90 -11.60 10.82 -19.52
N HIS A 91 -12.08 11.80 -20.26
CA HIS A 91 -12.16 13.20 -19.86
C HIS A 91 -13.61 13.55 -19.53
N PHE A 92 -13.88 14.01 -18.31
CA PHE A 92 -15.22 14.42 -17.88
C PHE A 92 -15.27 15.94 -17.75
N PRO A 93 -15.90 16.66 -18.71
CA PRO A 93 -15.86 18.13 -18.74
C PRO A 93 -16.51 18.80 -17.52
N LEU A 94 -17.51 18.14 -16.92
CA LEU A 94 -18.24 18.63 -15.76
C LEU A 94 -17.63 18.21 -14.42
N LEU A 95 -16.53 17.45 -14.43
CA LEU A 95 -15.82 17.10 -13.21
C LEU A 95 -14.99 18.30 -12.73
N THR A 96 -15.63 19.15 -11.93
CA THR A 96 -15.07 20.41 -11.42
C THR A 96 -14.63 20.32 -9.95
N LEU A 97 -15.06 19.30 -9.21
CA LEU A 97 -14.68 19.07 -7.82
C LEU A 97 -14.24 17.63 -7.61
N VAL A 98 -13.09 17.47 -6.96
CA VAL A 98 -12.61 16.16 -6.50
C VAL A 98 -12.29 16.25 -5.00
N GLY A 99 -12.96 15.43 -4.20
CA GLY A 99 -12.66 15.24 -2.79
C GLY A 99 -11.95 13.91 -2.57
N VAL A 100 -10.82 13.93 -1.88
CA VAL A 100 -10.12 12.72 -1.43
C VAL A 100 -10.24 12.63 0.08
N ILE A 101 -10.89 11.56 0.53
CA ILE A 101 -11.07 11.21 1.93
C ILE A 101 -9.86 10.37 2.37
N ASP A 102 -9.32 10.64 3.55
CA ASP A 102 -8.15 9.95 4.13
C ASP A 102 -6.95 9.86 3.17
N ALA A 103 -6.52 11.00 2.64
CA ALA A 103 -5.43 11.13 1.68
C ALA A 103 -4.08 10.60 2.21
N ASP A 104 -3.92 10.48 3.53
CA ASP A 104 -2.75 9.94 4.23
C ASP A 104 -2.81 8.44 4.51
N LEU A 105 -3.89 7.75 4.15
CA LEU A 105 -4.02 6.30 4.39
C LEU A 105 -2.87 5.50 3.75
N GLY A 106 -2.40 5.93 2.57
CA GLY A 106 -1.29 5.30 1.87
C GLY A 106 0.11 5.61 2.45
N LEU A 107 0.21 6.58 3.36
CA LEU A 107 1.45 6.96 4.05
C LEU A 107 1.69 6.13 5.32
N ALA A 108 0.63 5.50 5.84
CA ALA A 108 0.73 4.63 7.00
C ALA A 108 1.39 3.30 6.64
N GLY A 109 2.33 2.86 7.47
CA GLY A 109 2.98 1.55 7.35
C GLY A 109 4.46 1.61 6.98
N GLY A 110 5.10 0.43 6.94
CA GLY A 110 6.55 0.28 6.69
C GLY A 110 6.92 0.07 5.21
N ASP A 111 6.10 0.53 4.26
CA ASP A 111 6.41 0.44 2.83
C ASP A 111 7.31 1.61 2.42
N LEU A 112 8.51 1.30 1.92
CA LEU A 112 9.48 2.27 1.42
C LEU A 112 8.90 3.20 0.36
N ARG A 113 7.96 2.71 -0.46
CA ARG A 113 7.39 3.46 -1.59
C ARG A 113 6.05 4.12 -1.26
N ALA A 114 5.63 4.09 0.01
CA ALA A 114 4.36 4.67 0.48
C ALA A 114 4.19 6.13 0.05
N ALA A 115 5.19 6.97 0.30
CA ALA A 115 5.17 8.39 -0.04
C ALA A 115 5.05 8.63 -1.55
N GLU A 116 5.88 7.96 -2.36
CA GLU A 116 5.85 8.06 -3.82
C GLU A 116 4.50 7.61 -4.40
N ARG A 117 4.00 6.45 -3.97
CA ARG A 117 2.72 5.90 -4.45
C ARG A 117 1.55 6.80 -4.08
N THR A 118 1.54 7.31 -2.85
CA THR A 118 0.51 8.24 -2.39
C THR A 118 0.55 9.54 -3.19
N TYR A 119 1.74 10.11 -3.39
CA TYR A 119 1.89 11.29 -4.24
C TYR A 119 1.38 11.05 -5.66
N GLN A 120 1.79 9.95 -6.31
CA GLN A 120 1.37 9.62 -7.68
C GLN A 120 -0.15 9.48 -7.79
N LEU A 121 -0.76 8.78 -6.83
CA LEU A 121 -2.20 8.60 -6.78
C LEU A 121 -2.93 9.94 -6.63
N LEU A 122 -2.58 10.72 -5.60
CA LEU A 122 -3.23 11.98 -5.29
C LEU A 122 -3.01 13.00 -6.41
N HIS A 123 -1.83 13.06 -6.99
CA HIS A 123 -1.54 13.91 -8.14
C HIS A 123 -2.38 13.51 -9.36
N GLN A 124 -2.53 12.21 -9.64
CA GLN A 124 -3.37 11.73 -10.72
C GLN A 124 -4.84 12.09 -10.49
N VAL A 125 -5.33 11.89 -9.26
CA VAL A 125 -6.70 12.20 -8.86
C VAL A 125 -6.97 13.70 -8.93
N ALA A 126 -6.05 14.52 -8.43
CA ALA A 126 -6.12 15.97 -8.52
C ALA A 126 -6.17 16.45 -9.98
N GLY A 127 -5.38 15.84 -10.85
CA GLY A 127 -5.37 16.13 -12.27
C GLY A 127 -6.63 15.70 -13.03
N ARG A 128 -7.65 15.12 -12.38
CA ARG A 128 -8.95 14.79 -13.03
C ARG A 128 -9.90 15.97 -13.04
N ALA A 129 -9.84 16.84 -12.03
CA ALA A 129 -10.67 18.03 -11.96
C ALA A 129 -10.17 19.09 -12.96
N GLY A 130 -11.09 19.82 -13.59
CA GLY A 130 -10.76 21.08 -14.29
C GLY A 130 -9.92 20.94 -15.57
N ARG A 131 -10.05 19.82 -16.28
CA ARG A 131 -9.38 19.60 -17.59
C ARG A 131 -10.02 20.35 -18.78
N ALA A 132 -11.14 21.04 -18.55
CA ALA A 132 -11.92 21.74 -19.56
C ALA A 132 -11.93 23.26 -19.30
N GLN A 133 -12.91 24.00 -19.82
CA GLN A 133 -13.03 25.45 -19.61
C GLN A 133 -13.35 25.84 -18.15
N LEU A 134 -13.85 24.90 -17.35
CA LEU A 134 -14.24 25.14 -15.96
C LEU A 134 -13.07 24.89 -15.02
N ALA A 135 -12.83 25.84 -14.11
CA ALA A 135 -11.82 25.70 -13.07
C ALA A 135 -12.16 24.52 -12.15
N GLY A 136 -11.18 23.62 -11.97
CA GLY A 136 -11.28 22.49 -11.07
C GLY A 136 -10.82 22.86 -9.66
N ARG A 137 -11.46 22.29 -8.64
CA ARG A 137 -11.02 22.33 -7.25
C ARG A 137 -10.78 20.92 -6.74
N VAL A 138 -9.70 20.76 -5.98
CA VAL A 138 -9.35 19.49 -5.34
C VAL A 138 -9.26 19.73 -3.84
N LEU A 139 -9.89 18.84 -3.06
CA LEU A 139 -9.88 18.87 -1.61
C LEU A 139 -9.28 17.57 -1.08
N LEU A 140 -8.29 17.68 -0.20
CA LEU A 140 -7.65 16.54 0.45
C LEU A 140 -7.96 16.60 1.94
N GLN A 141 -8.59 15.55 2.46
CA GLN A 141 -8.74 15.34 3.90
C GLN A 141 -7.58 14.47 4.37
N THR A 142 -6.86 14.91 5.40
CA THR A 142 -5.68 14.22 5.94
C THR A 142 -5.53 14.53 7.42
N TYR A 143 -5.04 13.57 8.20
CA TYR A 143 -4.60 13.79 9.59
C TYR A 143 -3.13 14.24 9.66
N MET A 144 -2.41 14.22 8.54
CA MET A 144 -1.00 14.61 8.43
C MET A 144 -0.81 15.78 7.44
N PRO A 145 -1.39 16.97 7.67
CA PRO A 145 -1.31 18.09 6.73
C PRO A 145 0.12 18.62 6.52
N GLU A 146 1.00 18.47 7.52
CA GLU A 146 2.41 18.88 7.44
C GLU A 146 3.30 17.86 6.72
N HIS A 147 2.77 16.70 6.32
CA HIS A 147 3.56 15.68 5.65
C HIS A 147 4.12 16.19 4.32
N PRO A 148 5.39 15.90 3.95
CA PRO A 148 6.01 16.41 2.72
C PRO A 148 5.21 16.15 1.44
N VAL A 149 4.52 15.01 1.37
CA VAL A 149 3.61 14.66 0.25
C VAL A 149 2.46 15.67 0.14
N MET A 150 1.82 16.04 1.25
CA MET A 150 0.71 16.99 1.25
C MET A 150 1.18 18.39 0.86
N ALA A 151 2.29 18.83 1.44
CA ALA A 151 2.91 20.11 1.09
C ALA A 151 3.23 20.21 -0.41
N ALA A 152 3.82 19.15 -0.98
CA ALA A 152 4.15 19.09 -2.40
C ALA A 152 2.92 19.10 -3.33
N LEU A 153 1.84 18.43 -2.94
CA LEU A 153 0.58 18.45 -3.69
C LEU A 153 -0.08 19.83 -3.66
N CYS A 154 -0.03 20.52 -2.52
CA CYS A 154 -0.57 21.87 -2.38
C CYS A 154 0.25 22.94 -3.12
N SER A 155 1.58 22.84 -3.11
CA SER A 155 2.46 23.80 -3.79
C SER A 155 2.61 23.55 -5.29
N GLY A 156 2.35 22.31 -5.75
CA GLY A 156 2.60 21.88 -7.13
C GLY A 156 4.08 21.64 -7.45
N GLU A 157 4.97 21.69 -6.45
CA GLU A 157 6.42 21.52 -6.62
C GLU A 157 6.84 20.04 -6.70
N ARG A 158 6.41 19.37 -7.78
CA ARG A 158 6.70 17.95 -8.03
C ARG A 158 8.19 17.62 -7.97
N GLU A 159 9.01 18.40 -8.66
CA GLU A 159 10.45 18.10 -8.79
C GLU A 159 11.17 18.25 -7.44
N ALA A 160 10.79 19.21 -6.61
CA ALA A 160 11.34 19.36 -5.27
C ALA A 160 11.01 18.16 -4.37
N PHE A 161 9.80 17.60 -4.47
CA PHE A 161 9.42 16.38 -3.78
C PHE A 161 10.24 15.17 -4.25
N LEU A 162 10.36 14.98 -5.56
CA LEU A 162 11.11 13.86 -6.13
C LEU A 162 12.59 13.89 -5.74
N THR A 163 13.21 15.08 -5.76
CA THR A 163 14.61 15.26 -5.33
C THR A 163 14.78 14.89 -3.86
N ARG A 164 13.94 15.42 -2.96
CA ARG A 164 14.01 15.10 -1.52
C ARG A 164 13.83 13.62 -1.24
N GLU A 165 12.89 12.98 -1.93
CA GLU A 165 12.63 11.55 -1.76
C GLU A 165 13.79 10.69 -2.30
N ALA A 166 14.40 11.10 -3.41
CA ALA A 166 15.58 10.44 -3.95
C ALA A 166 16.79 10.58 -3.01
N GLU A 167 17.05 11.78 -2.49
CA GLU A 167 18.12 12.03 -1.52
C GLU A 167 17.93 11.23 -0.23
N ALA A 168 16.70 11.19 0.32
CA ALA A 168 16.38 10.42 1.50
C ALA A 168 16.63 8.91 1.27
N ARG A 169 16.23 8.38 0.12
CA ARG A 169 16.51 6.98 -0.25
C ARG A 169 18.00 6.73 -0.43
N GLU A 170 18.71 7.66 -1.04
CA GLU A 170 20.15 7.55 -1.26
C GLU A 170 20.93 7.46 0.05
N GLN A 171 20.65 8.39 0.98
CA GLN A 171 21.27 8.43 2.31
C GLN A 171 21.01 7.14 3.11
N HIS A 172 19.86 6.52 2.91
CA HIS A 172 19.51 5.26 3.55
C HIS A 172 19.89 4.02 2.73
N GLY A 173 20.60 4.15 1.61
CA GLY A 173 20.98 3.02 0.74
C GLY A 173 19.77 2.21 0.27
N GLN A 174 18.65 2.87 0.01
CA GLN A 174 17.41 2.27 -0.48
C GLN A 174 17.37 2.32 -2.02
N PRO A 175 16.58 1.46 -2.68
CA PRO A 175 16.38 1.57 -4.12
C PRO A 175 15.95 3.00 -4.53
N PRO A 176 16.55 3.60 -5.58
CA PRO A 176 17.37 2.95 -6.62
C PRO A 176 18.91 2.95 -6.39
N SER A 177 19.42 3.55 -5.31
CA SER A 177 20.87 3.60 -5.02
C SER A 177 21.38 2.31 -4.34
N GLY A 178 20.49 1.62 -3.63
CA GLY A 178 20.73 0.28 -3.08
C GLY A 178 19.95 -0.82 -3.80
N ARG A 179 20.20 -2.07 -3.41
CA ARG A 179 19.43 -3.26 -3.78
C ARG A 179 18.82 -3.88 -2.55
N LEU A 180 17.66 -4.49 -2.74
CA LEU A 180 16.97 -5.23 -1.69
C LEU A 180 16.65 -6.64 -2.18
N ALA A 181 16.68 -7.62 -1.29
CA ALA A 181 16.10 -8.92 -1.56
C ALA A 181 15.36 -9.41 -0.32
N ALA A 182 14.14 -9.88 -0.49
CA ALA A 182 13.37 -10.49 0.58
C ALA A 182 13.41 -12.02 0.43
N VAL A 183 13.87 -12.71 1.48
CA VAL A 183 13.72 -14.17 1.58
C VAL A 183 12.54 -14.45 2.49
N ILE A 184 11.49 -15.05 1.92
CA ILE A 184 10.21 -15.29 2.58
C ILE A 184 10.07 -16.79 2.81
N LEU A 185 9.96 -17.19 4.08
CA LEU A 185 9.63 -18.56 4.48
C LEU A 185 8.15 -18.63 4.83
N SER A 186 7.47 -19.66 4.36
CA SER A 186 6.05 -19.89 4.66
C SER A 186 5.71 -21.34 4.96
N GLY A 187 4.74 -21.57 5.84
CA GLY A 187 4.31 -22.92 6.21
C GLY A 187 3.10 -22.92 7.14
N ARG A 188 2.49 -24.09 7.37
CA ARG A 188 1.29 -24.22 8.23
C ARG A 188 1.59 -24.23 9.73
N HIS A 189 2.84 -24.48 10.12
CA HIS A 189 3.26 -24.56 11.53
C HIS A 189 4.24 -23.44 11.84
N GLU A 190 3.81 -22.47 12.65
CA GLU A 190 4.62 -21.29 12.95
C GLU A 190 6.00 -21.62 13.53
N ALA A 191 6.06 -22.51 14.51
CA ALA A 191 7.31 -22.90 15.17
C ALA A 191 8.35 -23.45 14.18
N SER A 192 7.90 -24.24 13.19
CA SER A 192 8.76 -24.77 12.14
C SER A 192 9.27 -23.67 11.20
N VAL A 193 8.39 -22.75 10.78
CA VAL A 193 8.76 -21.64 9.89
C VAL A 193 9.71 -20.68 10.59
N ALA A 194 9.39 -20.26 11.82
CA ALA A 194 10.22 -19.37 12.62
C ALA A 194 11.57 -20.01 12.96
N GLY A 195 11.60 -21.30 13.32
CA GLY A 195 12.83 -22.05 13.55
C GLY A 195 13.74 -22.10 12.32
N THR A 196 13.16 -22.41 11.15
CA THR A 196 13.88 -22.43 9.86
C THR A 196 14.42 -21.04 9.51
N ALA A 197 13.62 -19.97 9.72
CA ALA A 197 14.06 -18.61 9.47
C ALA A 197 15.24 -18.19 10.36
N ARG A 198 15.22 -18.59 11.65
CA ARG A 198 16.34 -18.35 12.58
C ARG A 198 17.59 -19.16 12.21
N ALA A 199 17.43 -20.39 11.75
CA ALA A 199 18.53 -21.20 11.26
C ALA A 199 19.18 -20.56 10.02
N LEU A 200 18.36 -20.16 9.04
CA LEU A 200 18.82 -19.49 7.83
C LEU A 200 19.56 -18.17 8.13
N ALA A 201 19.04 -17.36 9.06
CA ALA A 201 19.71 -16.14 9.52
C ALA A 201 21.08 -16.41 10.18
N ARG A 202 21.21 -17.54 10.87
CA ARG A 202 22.47 -17.95 11.51
C ARG A 202 23.50 -18.38 10.46
N LEU A 203 23.08 -19.15 9.45
CA LEU A 203 23.94 -19.51 8.32
C LEU A 203 24.48 -18.26 7.63
N ALA A 204 23.60 -17.28 7.39
CA ALA A 204 23.97 -16.02 6.76
C ALA A 204 25.08 -15.29 7.55
N ARG A 205 24.93 -15.18 8.87
CA ARG A 205 25.95 -14.54 9.72
C ARG A 205 27.30 -15.26 9.70
N ASN A 206 27.31 -16.57 9.46
CA ASN A 206 28.53 -17.37 9.43
C ASN A 206 29.22 -17.30 8.06
N SER A 207 28.46 -17.24 6.96
CA SER A 207 29.01 -17.22 5.61
C SER A 207 29.32 -15.82 5.09
N LEU A 208 28.82 -14.76 5.74
CA LEU A 208 28.96 -13.39 5.27
C LEU A 208 30.32 -12.77 5.66
N PRO A 209 31.15 -12.33 4.68
CA PRO A 209 32.36 -11.58 4.96
C PRO A 209 32.06 -10.24 5.65
N ARG A 210 32.91 -9.82 6.59
CA ARG A 210 32.74 -8.56 7.34
C ARG A 210 32.65 -7.32 6.43
N ASP A 211 33.36 -7.32 5.31
CA ASP A 211 33.41 -6.19 4.37
C ASP A 211 32.56 -6.43 3.10
N SER A 212 31.57 -7.33 3.17
CA SER A 212 30.71 -7.68 2.03
C SER A 212 29.82 -6.53 1.55
N GLY A 213 29.56 -5.53 2.39
CA GLY A 213 28.59 -4.46 2.10
C GLY A 213 27.14 -4.95 2.02
N ILE A 214 26.84 -6.09 2.66
CA ILE A 214 25.51 -6.70 2.74
C ILE A 214 25.03 -6.64 4.19
N ASP A 215 23.85 -6.07 4.39
CA ASP A 215 23.12 -6.08 5.65
C ASP A 215 21.97 -7.08 5.58
N ILE A 216 21.76 -7.82 6.67
CA ILE A 216 20.64 -8.77 6.78
C ILE A 216 19.80 -8.37 7.99
N LEU A 217 18.55 -8.01 7.71
CA LEU A 217 17.56 -7.60 8.69
C LEU A 217 16.58 -8.75 8.95
N GLY A 218 16.26 -8.98 10.22
CA GLY A 218 15.41 -10.07 10.67
C GLY A 218 16.21 -11.28 11.20
N PRO A 219 15.58 -12.47 11.28
CA PRO A 219 14.26 -12.80 10.75
C PRO A 219 13.14 -12.17 11.58
N ALA A 220 12.06 -11.76 10.91
CA ALA A 220 10.87 -11.22 11.55
C ALA A 220 9.60 -11.75 10.87
N PRO A 221 8.43 -11.72 11.55
CA PRO A 221 7.16 -11.95 10.87
C PRO A 221 7.03 -11.02 9.65
N ALA A 222 6.52 -11.54 8.53
CA ALA A 222 6.18 -10.69 7.39
C ALA A 222 5.00 -9.77 7.75
N PRO A 223 4.81 -8.61 7.08
CA PRO A 223 3.72 -7.69 7.41
C PRO A 223 2.34 -8.36 7.40
N LEU A 224 2.11 -9.29 6.49
CA LEU A 224 1.04 -10.28 6.59
C LEU A 224 1.58 -11.59 7.15
N ALA A 225 1.68 -11.66 8.49
CA ALA A 225 2.29 -12.78 9.20
C ALA A 225 1.53 -14.10 9.04
N LEU A 226 0.20 -14.05 8.82
CA LEU A 226 -0.64 -15.20 8.51
C LEU A 226 -1.44 -14.91 7.24
N LEU A 227 -1.18 -15.67 6.17
CA LEU A 227 -1.85 -15.52 4.88
C LEU A 227 -2.39 -16.87 4.42
N ARG A 228 -3.71 -16.97 4.23
CA ARG A 228 -4.40 -18.21 3.80
C ARG A 228 -3.97 -19.44 4.62
N GLY A 229 -3.96 -19.31 5.95
CA GLY A 229 -3.57 -20.38 6.88
C GLY A 229 -2.08 -20.75 6.89
N ARG A 230 -1.21 -19.91 6.32
CA ARG A 230 0.25 -20.10 6.32
C ARG A 230 0.94 -18.96 7.05
N TYR A 231 1.74 -19.30 8.04
CA TYR A 231 2.63 -18.39 8.73
C TYR A 231 3.77 -17.97 7.82
N ARG A 232 4.16 -16.70 7.87
CA ARG A 232 5.18 -16.09 7.02
C ARG A 232 6.23 -15.35 7.85
N TYR A 233 7.49 -15.71 7.63
CA TYR A 233 8.65 -15.00 8.17
C TYR A 233 9.50 -14.49 7.01
N ARG A 234 10.16 -13.34 7.21
CA ARG A 234 11.04 -12.73 6.22
C ARG A 234 12.41 -12.42 6.79
N LEU A 235 13.41 -12.53 5.94
CA LEU A 235 14.69 -11.85 6.07
C LEU A 235 14.77 -10.83 4.95
N LEU A 236 15.20 -9.61 5.26
CA LEU A 236 15.42 -8.56 4.27
C LEU A 236 16.92 -8.34 4.14
N ILE A 237 17.43 -8.54 2.94
CA ILE A 237 18.82 -8.32 2.58
C ILE A 237 18.90 -6.96 1.90
N LYS A 238 19.89 -6.17 2.30
CA LYS A 238 20.15 -4.84 1.78
C LYS A 238 21.62 -4.72 1.43
N CYS A 239 21.94 -4.16 0.28
CA CYS A 239 23.33 -3.91 -0.10
C CYS A 239 23.44 -2.70 -1.02
N ALA A 240 24.64 -2.15 -1.15
CA ALA A 240 24.92 -1.15 -2.17
C ALA A 240 24.71 -1.73 -3.58
N ARG A 241 24.33 -0.89 -4.54
CA ARG A 241 24.02 -1.35 -5.92
C ARG A 241 25.20 -2.02 -6.64
N ALA A 242 26.43 -1.69 -6.27
CA ALA A 242 27.65 -2.29 -6.80
C ALA A 242 27.88 -3.74 -6.33
N VAL A 243 27.25 -4.17 -5.24
CA VAL A 243 27.42 -5.52 -4.71
C VAL A 243 26.67 -6.54 -5.56
N LEU A 244 27.37 -7.60 -5.97
CA LEU A 244 26.79 -8.73 -6.68
C LEU A 244 26.09 -9.67 -5.68
N LEU A 245 24.81 -9.42 -5.45
CA LEU A 245 24.03 -10.13 -4.44
C LEU A 245 23.69 -11.59 -4.84
N GLN A 246 23.50 -11.86 -6.14
CA GLN A 246 22.98 -13.15 -6.61
C GLN A 246 23.89 -14.36 -6.31
N PRO A 247 25.22 -14.30 -6.53
CA PRO A 247 26.10 -15.43 -6.24
C PRO A 247 26.09 -15.80 -4.76
N TRP A 248 26.15 -14.80 -3.88
CA TRP A 248 26.09 -15.00 -2.44
C TRP A 248 24.73 -15.54 -1.99
N LEU A 249 23.63 -14.99 -2.51
CA LEU A 249 22.28 -15.49 -2.21
C LEU A 249 22.13 -16.97 -2.55
N ARG A 250 22.63 -17.41 -3.72
CA ARG A 250 22.56 -18.83 -4.13
C ARG A 250 23.34 -19.71 -3.16
N ALA A 251 24.62 -19.38 -2.93
CA ALA A 251 25.46 -20.16 -2.03
C ALA A 251 24.86 -20.26 -0.61
N TRP A 252 24.37 -19.15 -0.07
CA TRP A 252 23.75 -19.12 1.25
C TRP A 252 22.44 -19.93 1.32
N LEU A 253 21.61 -19.88 0.28
CA LEU A 253 20.34 -20.61 0.26
C LEU A 253 20.54 -22.12 0.02
N ASP A 254 21.58 -22.50 -0.71
CA ASP A 254 21.95 -23.90 -0.95
C ASP A 254 22.45 -24.62 0.32
N GLU A 255 22.93 -23.87 1.33
CA GLU A 255 23.29 -24.41 2.65
C GLU A 255 22.06 -24.86 3.48
N LEU A 256 20.86 -24.42 3.12
CA LEU A 256 19.63 -24.75 3.83
C LEU A 256 18.92 -25.93 3.16
N ASP A 257 18.72 -27.01 3.92
CA ASP A 257 17.72 -28.02 3.58
C ASP A 257 16.41 -27.72 4.35
N PRO A 258 15.44 -27.00 3.75
CA PRO A 258 14.22 -26.64 4.45
C PRO A 258 13.37 -27.89 4.74
N PRO A 259 12.73 -27.98 5.93
CA PRO A 259 11.79 -29.06 6.19
C PRO A 259 10.72 -29.12 5.10
N SER A 260 10.27 -30.32 4.72
CA SER A 260 9.30 -30.54 3.61
C SER A 260 8.00 -29.73 3.68
N ARG A 261 7.66 -29.17 4.85
CA ARG A 261 6.47 -28.34 5.09
C ARG A 261 6.74 -26.82 5.09
N VAL A 262 7.98 -26.39 4.88
CA VAL A 262 8.40 -24.98 4.80
C VAL A 262 8.79 -24.67 3.37
N THR A 263 8.17 -23.65 2.79
CA THR A 263 8.47 -23.17 1.44
C THR A 263 9.27 -21.89 1.54
N LEU A 264 10.38 -21.82 0.82
CA LEU A 264 11.22 -20.62 0.68
C LEU A 264 10.93 -19.95 -0.66
N ARG A 265 10.85 -18.62 -0.65
CA ARG A 265 10.77 -17.79 -1.86
C ARG A 265 11.73 -16.62 -1.73
N VAL A 266 12.35 -16.22 -2.85
CA VAL A 266 13.20 -15.05 -2.93
C VAL A 266 12.51 -14.04 -3.83
N ASP A 267 12.40 -12.81 -3.36
CA ASP A 267 11.92 -11.66 -4.12
C ASP A 267 13.07 -10.64 -4.22
N VAL A 268 13.59 -10.43 -5.42
CA VAL A 268 14.71 -9.53 -5.68
C VAL A 268 14.16 -8.18 -6.12
N ASP A 269 14.65 -7.12 -5.48
CA ASP A 269 14.17 -5.75 -5.61
C ASP A 269 12.64 -5.65 -5.41
N PRO A 270 12.12 -6.11 -4.26
CA PRO A 270 10.67 -6.15 -4.00
C PRO A 270 10.06 -4.77 -4.20
N TYR A 271 9.03 -4.70 -5.03
CA TYR A 271 8.32 -3.45 -5.30
C TYR A 271 7.41 -3.04 -4.14
N SER A 272 6.86 -4.03 -3.42
CA SER A 272 6.01 -3.85 -2.24
C SER A 272 6.61 -4.62 -1.07
N PHE A 273 6.56 -4.01 0.12
CA PHE A 273 7.05 -4.65 1.35
C PHE A 273 5.94 -5.37 2.14
N LEU A 274 4.68 -5.31 1.68
CA LEU A 274 3.50 -5.95 2.28
C LEU A 274 3.36 -7.44 1.93
#